data_AF-A0A3N1UCD2-F1
#
_entry.id   AF-A0A3N1UCD2-F1
#
_cell.length_a   1.000
_cell.length_b   1.000
_cell.length_c   1.000
_cell.angle_alpha   90.00
_cell.angle_beta   90.00
_cell.angle_gamma   90.00
#
_symmetry.space_group_name_H-M   'P 1'
#
loop_
_entity.id
_entity.type
_entity.pdbx_description
1 polymer ?
#
loop_
_entity_poly.entity_id
_entity_poly.type
_entity_poly.pdbx_seq_one_letter_code
_entity_poly.pdbx_strand_id
1 'polypeptide(L)'
;MRWTPSVSSAMLWRPGRPTLEMTTDVCEELGLGTVPREGTPGLRPVMEKAGVDQALTAWSATRRHHIEDVLEGSIDQYIHKHGRLPGERARRGPAWWAEQETRPGKKTPRPLEQLPAWWRVSALLTFGHRMVDGLLERCRAAGTAIRAQVGPRVNTALAAVDITVVAFTIRGTFTRRHILTEARRRLLETLHGRRRPPGPPGARPRRSPDRWPAPRPCSERTGTPASWRAWASGITIRSEASGSRAGPRRSGRGSTG
;
A
#
# COMPACT_ATOMS: atom_id res chain seq x y z
N MET A 1 -32.94 4.54 -4.44
CA MET A 1 -31.83 4.63 -5.42
C MET A 1 -31.45 3.23 -5.84
N ARG A 2 -31.72 2.87 -7.09
CA ARG A 2 -31.51 1.53 -7.65
C ARG A 2 -30.07 1.47 -8.18
N TRP A 3 -29.20 0.68 -7.56
CA TRP A 3 -27.82 0.48 -8.01
C TRP A 3 -27.86 -0.39 -9.27
N THR A 4 -27.80 0.22 -10.45
CA THR A 4 -27.60 -0.51 -11.70
C THR A 4 -26.11 -0.81 -11.84
N PRO A 5 -25.68 -2.08 -11.89
CA PRO A 5 -24.29 -2.39 -12.18
C PRO A 5 -24.04 -2.01 -13.64
N SER A 6 -23.25 -0.95 -13.86
CA SER A 6 -22.60 -0.73 -15.15
C SER A 6 -21.75 -1.96 -15.50
N VAL A 7 -21.62 -2.25 -16.80
CA VAL A 7 -20.80 -3.34 -17.36
C VAL A 7 -19.35 -3.32 -16.83
N SER A 8 -18.86 -2.19 -16.30
CA SER A 8 -17.57 -2.08 -15.61
C SER A 8 -17.45 -2.91 -14.32
N SER A 9 -18.56 -3.15 -13.60
CA SER A 9 -18.51 -3.78 -12.27
C SER A 9 -18.09 -5.26 -12.31
N ALA A 10 -18.32 -5.96 -13.43
CA ALA A 10 -17.88 -7.34 -13.65
C ALA A 10 -16.40 -7.44 -14.06
N MET A 11 -15.75 -6.31 -14.41
CA MET A 11 -14.36 -6.29 -14.87
C MET A 11 -13.34 -6.15 -13.72
N LEU A 12 -13.79 -5.72 -12.54
CA LEU A 12 -12.96 -5.45 -11.36
C LEU A 12 -12.44 -6.71 -10.67
N TRP A 13 -13.13 -7.85 -10.77
CA TRP A 13 -12.73 -9.10 -10.13
C TRP A 13 -12.17 -10.10 -11.14
N ARG A 14 -10.84 -10.11 -11.29
CA ARG A 14 -10.09 -11.20 -11.95
C ARG A 14 -9.19 -11.89 -10.92
N PRO A 15 -9.30 -13.20 -10.70
CA PRO A 15 -8.40 -13.92 -9.81
C PRO A 15 -6.95 -13.74 -10.27
N GLY A 16 -6.05 -13.41 -9.34
CA GLY A 16 -4.63 -13.20 -9.61
C GLY A 16 -4.21 -11.73 -9.86
N ARG A 17 -5.13 -10.76 -9.87
CA ARG A 17 -4.73 -9.34 -9.89
C ARG A 17 -4.03 -8.95 -8.59
N PRO A 18 -2.85 -8.30 -8.66
CA PRO A 18 -2.15 -7.83 -7.46
C PRO A 18 -2.95 -6.70 -6.78
N THR A 19 -2.91 -6.65 -5.45
CA THR A 19 -3.65 -5.69 -4.61
C THR A 19 -3.51 -4.23 -5.07
N LEU A 20 -2.33 -3.84 -5.56
CA LEU A 20 -2.10 -2.49 -6.10
C LEU A 20 -3.08 -2.16 -7.25
N GLU A 21 -3.24 -3.06 -8.22
CA GLU A 21 -4.07 -2.81 -9.41
C GLU A 21 -5.55 -2.69 -9.02
N MET A 22 -6.06 -3.66 -8.27
CA MET A 22 -7.44 -3.64 -7.78
C MET A 22 -7.73 -2.38 -6.95
N THR A 23 -6.85 -2.05 -6.00
CA THR A 23 -7.05 -0.89 -5.12
C THR A 23 -7.02 0.41 -5.92
N THR A 24 -6.13 0.52 -6.91
CA THR A 24 -6.02 1.69 -7.79
C THR A 24 -7.27 1.86 -8.64
N ASP A 25 -7.76 0.80 -9.28
CA ASP A 25 -8.96 0.87 -10.13
C ASP A 25 -10.19 1.31 -9.31
N VAL A 26 -10.43 0.69 -8.15
CA VAL A 26 -11.51 1.09 -7.23
C VAL A 26 -11.36 2.55 -6.76
N CYS A 27 -10.13 2.99 -6.50
CA CYS A 27 -9.86 4.36 -6.05
C CYS A 27 -10.15 5.40 -7.13
N GLU A 28 -9.80 5.11 -8.38
CA GLU A 28 -10.08 5.99 -9.52
C GLU A 28 -11.58 6.05 -9.83
N GLU A 29 -12.24 4.90 -9.96
CA GLU A 29 -13.65 4.84 -10.36
C GLU A 29 -14.58 5.49 -9.33
N LEU A 30 -14.29 5.32 -8.03
CA LEU A 30 -15.14 5.82 -6.96
C LEU A 30 -14.69 7.17 -6.39
N GLY A 31 -13.55 7.70 -6.83
CA GLY A 31 -12.97 8.94 -6.29
C GLY A 31 -12.44 8.79 -4.86
N LEU A 32 -11.93 7.62 -4.47
CA LEU A 32 -11.45 7.31 -3.12
C LEU A 32 -9.93 7.32 -3.01
N GLY A 33 -9.35 7.70 -1.87
CA GLY A 33 -7.91 7.57 -1.61
C GLY A 33 -7.59 6.40 -0.68
N THR A 34 -6.31 6.08 -0.52
CA THR A 34 -5.83 5.15 0.52
C THR A 34 -4.93 5.84 1.53
N VAL A 35 -4.87 5.34 2.76
CA VAL A 35 -3.95 5.78 3.81
C VAL A 35 -3.25 4.58 4.44
N PRO A 36 -1.97 4.72 4.84
CA PRO A 36 -1.34 3.71 5.69
C PRO A 36 -2.01 3.72 7.06
N ARG A 37 -2.41 2.55 7.54
CA ARG A 37 -2.85 2.34 8.93
C ARG A 37 -2.01 1.28 9.59
N GLU A 38 -1.54 1.58 10.79
CA GLU A 38 -0.85 0.62 11.63
C GLU A 38 -1.91 -0.28 12.30
N GLY A 39 -1.97 -1.54 11.88
CA GLY A 39 -2.89 -2.50 12.49
C GLY A 39 -2.31 -3.14 13.76
N THR A 40 -0.99 -3.26 13.85
CA THR A 40 -0.27 -3.78 15.02
C THR A 40 0.98 -2.91 15.18
N PRO A 41 1.24 -2.34 16.37
CA PRO A 41 2.41 -1.51 16.60
C PRO A 41 3.71 -2.20 16.17
N GLY A 42 4.56 -1.49 15.44
CA GLY A 42 5.84 -2.01 14.95
C GLY A 42 5.76 -2.96 13.75
N LEU A 43 4.55 -3.34 13.31
CA LEU A 43 4.36 -3.99 12.01
C LEU A 43 4.17 -2.97 10.91
N ARG A 44 4.36 -3.43 9.68
CA ARG A 44 4.18 -2.59 8.50
C ARG A 44 2.73 -2.13 8.38
N PRO A 45 2.50 -0.87 8.02
CA PRO A 45 1.14 -0.38 7.83
C PRO A 45 0.45 -1.12 6.68
N VAL A 46 -0.85 -1.29 6.83
CA VAL A 46 -1.76 -1.80 5.80
C VAL A 46 -2.42 -0.62 5.13
N MET A 47 -2.52 -0.66 3.81
CA MET A 47 -3.16 0.41 3.04
C MET A 47 -4.68 0.24 3.07
N GLU A 48 -5.37 1.15 3.75
CA GLU A 48 -6.82 1.15 3.89
C GLU A 48 -7.46 2.33 3.16
N LYS A 49 -8.79 2.33 2.98
CA LYS A 49 -9.50 3.45 2.36
C LYS A 49 -9.52 4.67 3.29
N ALA A 50 -9.22 5.83 2.72
CA ALA A 50 -9.29 7.10 3.41
C ALA A 50 -10.75 7.45 3.77
N GLY A 51 -10.97 8.01 4.95
CA GLY A 51 -12.30 8.45 5.41
C GLY A 51 -13.21 7.35 5.96
N VAL A 52 -12.79 6.08 5.91
CA VAL A 52 -13.44 5.00 6.66
C VAL A 52 -13.06 5.13 8.13
N ASP A 53 -14.05 5.16 9.01
CA ASP A 53 -13.84 5.25 10.45
C ASP A 53 -13.26 3.95 11.02
N GLN A 54 -12.30 4.05 11.95
CA GLN A 54 -11.66 2.85 12.53
C GLN A 54 -12.63 2.03 13.37
N ALA A 55 -13.59 2.67 14.04
CA ALA A 55 -14.62 1.97 14.80
C ALA A 55 -15.53 1.15 13.86
N LEU A 56 -15.79 1.66 12.65
CA LEU A 56 -16.54 0.91 11.62
C LEU A 56 -15.76 -0.31 11.12
N THR A 57 -14.45 -0.16 10.87
CA THR A 57 -13.59 -1.29 10.52
C THR A 57 -13.55 -2.33 11.65
N ALA A 58 -13.30 -1.91 12.89
CA ALA A 58 -13.23 -2.79 14.06
C ALA A 58 -14.55 -3.52 14.31
N TRP A 59 -15.69 -2.81 14.22
CA TRP A 59 -17.02 -3.39 14.33
C TRP A 59 -17.28 -4.49 13.30
N SER A 60 -16.85 -4.29 12.05
CA SER A 60 -17.00 -5.31 11.00
C SER A 60 -16.05 -6.51 11.18
N ALA A 61 -14.94 -6.33 11.90
CA ALA A 61 -13.86 -7.31 12.07
C ALA A 61 -14.09 -8.28 13.25
N THR A 62 -15.34 -8.69 13.51
CA THR A 62 -15.73 -9.54 14.65
C THR A 62 -14.85 -10.78 14.89
N ARG A 63 -14.47 -11.52 13.85
CA ARG A 63 -13.58 -12.69 14.00
C ARG A 63 -12.17 -12.31 14.44
N ARG A 64 -11.67 -11.13 14.06
CA ARG A 64 -10.34 -10.67 14.47
C ARG A 64 -10.27 -10.47 15.98
N HIS A 65 -11.27 -9.81 16.57
CA HIS A 65 -11.33 -9.66 18.03
C HIS A 65 -11.38 -11.03 18.72
N HIS A 66 -12.20 -11.96 18.22
CA HIS A 66 -12.26 -13.30 18.79
C HIS A 66 -10.92 -14.05 18.70
N ILE A 67 -10.14 -13.86 17.62
CA ILE A 67 -8.78 -14.41 17.51
C ILE A 67 -7.86 -13.80 18.56
N GLU A 68 -7.93 -12.49 18.75
CA GLU A 68 -7.13 -11.78 19.75
C GLU A 68 -7.45 -12.28 21.17
N ASP A 69 -8.73 -12.51 21.49
CA ASP A 69 -9.17 -13.09 22.77
C ASP A 69 -8.66 -14.52 22.99
N VAL A 70 -8.72 -15.37 21.97
CA VAL A 70 -8.27 -16.78 22.06
C VAL A 70 -6.74 -16.92 22.02
N LEU A 71 -6.05 -15.94 21.43
CA LEU A 71 -4.59 -15.94 21.32
C LEU A 71 -3.92 -15.90 22.69
N GLU A 72 -4.46 -15.15 23.65
CA GLU A 72 -3.92 -15.08 25.00
C GLU A 72 -3.90 -16.46 25.67
N GLY A 73 -5.03 -17.16 25.68
CA GLY A 73 -5.11 -18.54 26.19
C GLY A 73 -4.22 -19.52 25.41
N SER A 74 -4.03 -19.31 24.11
CA SER A 74 -3.12 -20.13 23.29
C SER A 74 -1.64 -19.92 23.66
N ILE A 75 -1.27 -18.70 24.10
CA ILE A 75 0.06 -18.39 24.60
C ILE A 75 0.26 -19.02 25.98
N ASP A 76 -0.74 -18.97 26.86
CA ASP A 76 -0.65 -19.59 28.19
C ASP A 76 -0.47 -21.10 28.11
N GLN A 77 -1.19 -21.78 27.21
CA GLN A 77 -0.99 -23.19 26.94
C GLN A 77 0.43 -23.50 26.44
N TYR A 78 1.00 -22.63 25.62
CA TYR A 78 2.38 -22.76 25.17
C TYR A 78 3.37 -22.64 26.34
N ILE A 79 3.18 -21.65 27.22
CA ILE A 79 4.03 -21.44 28.41
C ILE A 79 3.92 -22.65 29.34
N HIS A 80 2.70 -23.14 29.61
CA HIS A 80 2.50 -24.30 30.48
C HIS A 80 3.21 -25.54 29.94
N LYS A 81 3.15 -25.78 28.62
CA LYS A 81 3.76 -26.94 27.98
C LYS A 81 5.29 -26.84 27.86
N HIS A 82 5.84 -25.64 27.69
CA HIS A 82 7.26 -25.45 27.33
C HIS A 82 8.09 -24.69 28.36
N GLY A 83 7.48 -24.17 29.43
CA GLY A 83 8.14 -23.40 30.50
C GLY A 83 8.71 -22.05 30.06
N ARG A 84 8.31 -21.52 28.90
CA ARG A 84 8.84 -20.27 28.33
C ARG A 84 7.88 -19.60 27.36
N LEU A 85 8.03 -18.28 27.18
CA LEU A 85 7.32 -17.53 26.14
C LEU A 85 7.72 -17.97 24.72
N PRO A 86 6.80 -17.89 23.74
CA PRO A 86 7.11 -18.21 22.35
C PRO A 86 8.09 -17.18 21.77
N GLY A 87 9.30 -17.64 21.46
CA GLY A 87 10.28 -16.88 20.67
C GLY A 87 9.81 -16.64 19.23
N GLU A 88 10.51 -15.81 18.47
CA GLU A 88 10.10 -15.34 17.12
C GLU A 88 9.67 -16.48 16.18
N ARG A 89 10.40 -17.61 16.16
CA ARG A 89 10.05 -18.77 15.33
C ARG A 89 8.78 -19.50 15.76
N ALA A 90 8.48 -19.50 17.06
CA ALA A 90 7.36 -20.22 17.66
C ALA A 90 6.06 -19.41 17.73
N ARG A 91 6.12 -18.08 17.59
CA ARG A 91 4.94 -17.19 17.66
C ARG A 91 3.82 -17.53 16.68
N ARG A 92 4.16 -18.11 15.52
CA ARG A 92 3.17 -18.53 14.52
C ARG A 92 2.28 -19.68 14.98
N GLY A 93 2.76 -20.53 15.88
CA GLY A 93 2.00 -21.70 16.36
C GLY A 93 0.75 -21.29 17.14
N PRO A 94 0.86 -20.55 18.24
CA PRO A 94 -0.29 -20.07 19.01
C PRO A 94 -1.27 -19.24 18.17
N ALA A 95 -0.77 -18.37 17.29
CA ALA A 95 -1.62 -17.59 16.37
C ALA A 95 -2.42 -18.48 15.42
N TRP A 96 -1.78 -19.50 14.84
CA TRP A 96 -2.47 -20.47 13.99
C TRP A 96 -3.55 -21.25 14.75
N TRP A 97 -3.28 -21.67 15.98
CA TRP A 97 -4.27 -22.35 16.82
C TRP A 97 -5.47 -21.44 17.11
N ALA A 98 -5.24 -20.20 17.51
CA ALA A 98 -6.32 -19.22 17.75
C ALA A 98 -7.16 -18.96 16.47
N GLU A 99 -6.53 -18.86 15.30
CA GLU A 99 -7.24 -18.74 14.02
C GLU A 99 -8.13 -19.95 13.72
N GLN A 100 -7.67 -21.15 14.05
CA GLN A 100 -8.39 -22.40 13.79
C GLN A 100 -9.56 -22.59 14.76
N GLU A 101 -9.34 -22.34 16.05
CA GLU A 101 -10.36 -22.46 17.09
C GLU A 101 -11.52 -21.48 16.87
N THR A 102 -11.19 -20.24 16.50
CA THR A 102 -12.19 -19.19 16.26
C THR A 102 -12.89 -19.30 14.91
N ARG A 103 -12.61 -20.34 14.12
CA ARG A 103 -13.21 -20.52 12.80
C ARG A 103 -14.63 -21.05 12.97
N PRO A 104 -15.69 -20.24 12.71
CA PRO A 104 -17.04 -20.75 12.81
C PRO A 104 -17.30 -21.78 11.72
N GLY A 105 -18.19 -22.73 12.02
CA GLY A 105 -18.82 -23.55 10.99
C GLY A 105 -19.42 -22.67 9.89
N LYS A 106 -19.47 -23.19 8.66
CA LYS A 106 -20.07 -22.45 7.54
C LYS A 106 -21.53 -22.15 7.90
N LYS A 107 -21.89 -20.86 7.91
CA LYS A 107 -23.26 -20.41 8.16
C LYS A 107 -24.18 -20.88 7.03
N THR A 108 -25.47 -21.05 7.34
CA THR A 108 -26.50 -21.26 6.33
C THR A 108 -26.41 -20.14 5.28
N PRO A 109 -26.33 -20.48 3.98
CA PRO A 109 -26.26 -19.47 2.92
C PRO A 109 -27.48 -18.56 3.01
N ARG A 110 -27.25 -17.25 2.96
CA ARG A 110 -28.30 -16.25 2.82
C ARG A 110 -28.32 -15.74 1.38
N PRO A 111 -29.49 -15.39 0.82
CA PRO A 111 -29.57 -14.72 -0.47
C PRO A 111 -28.68 -13.47 -0.51
N LEU A 112 -27.96 -13.27 -1.61
CA LEU A 112 -26.98 -12.19 -1.73
C LEU A 112 -27.63 -10.81 -1.55
N GLU A 113 -28.85 -10.62 -2.03
CA GLU A 113 -29.62 -9.38 -1.90
C GLU A 113 -30.00 -9.02 -0.46
N GLN A 114 -30.12 -10.02 0.42
CA GLN A 114 -30.49 -9.81 1.83
C GLN A 114 -29.27 -9.40 2.68
N LEU A 115 -28.06 -9.77 2.27
CA LEU A 115 -26.84 -9.48 3.01
C LEU A 115 -26.55 -7.97 3.10
N PRO A 116 -26.56 -7.18 2.00
CA PRO A 116 -26.39 -5.73 2.06
C PRO A 116 -27.45 -5.03 2.92
N ALA A 117 -28.71 -5.47 2.83
CA ALA A 117 -29.80 -4.92 3.63
C ALA A 117 -29.53 -5.14 5.13
N TRP A 118 -29.14 -6.36 5.50
CA TRP A 118 -28.81 -6.70 6.89
C TRP A 118 -27.58 -5.94 7.40
N TRP A 119 -26.51 -5.83 6.61
CA TRP A 119 -25.33 -5.04 6.99
C TRP A 119 -25.68 -3.57 7.19
N ARG A 120 -26.50 -3.00 6.29
CA ARG A 120 -26.94 -1.60 6.39
C ARG A 120 -27.76 -1.37 7.65
N VAL A 121 -28.75 -2.21 7.94
CA VAL A 121 -29.55 -2.11 9.18
C VAL A 121 -28.65 -2.22 10.41
N SER A 122 -27.73 -3.20 10.44
CA SER A 122 -26.82 -3.40 11.57
C SER A 122 -25.89 -2.20 11.79
N ALA A 123 -25.38 -1.61 10.69
CA ALA A 123 -24.55 -0.41 10.75
C ALA A 123 -25.36 0.82 11.20
N LEU A 124 -26.62 0.97 10.75
CA LEU A 124 -27.50 2.07 11.17
C LEU A 124 -27.80 2.02 12.66
N LEU A 125 -28.07 0.82 13.21
CA LEU A 125 -28.31 0.64 14.64
C LEU A 125 -27.07 0.99 15.49
N THR A 126 -25.87 0.77 14.96
CA THR A 126 -24.62 0.98 15.70
C THR A 126 -24.09 2.41 15.57
N PHE A 127 -24.14 3.00 14.37
CA PHE A 127 -23.47 4.27 14.05
C PHE A 127 -24.42 5.41 13.63
N GLY A 128 -25.71 5.11 13.44
CA GLY A 128 -26.71 6.08 13.02
C GLY A 128 -26.68 6.45 11.53
N HIS A 129 -27.74 7.12 11.09
CA HIS A 129 -27.97 7.51 9.70
C HIS A 129 -26.86 8.37 9.12
N ARG A 130 -26.47 9.44 9.82
CA ARG A 130 -25.46 10.40 9.33
C ARG A 130 -24.14 9.71 8.98
N MET A 131 -23.70 8.76 9.80
CA MET A 131 -22.48 8.00 9.52
C MET A 131 -22.69 7.12 8.30
N VAL A 132 -23.70 6.25 8.29
CA VAL A 132 -23.86 5.26 7.21
C VAL A 132 -24.16 5.90 5.86
N ASP A 133 -25.04 6.90 5.82
CA ASP A 133 -25.51 7.50 4.57
C ASP A 133 -24.48 8.45 3.95
N GLY A 134 -23.68 9.13 4.77
CA GLY A 134 -22.61 10.02 4.28
C GLY A 134 -21.23 9.35 4.13
N LEU A 135 -21.14 8.02 4.26
CA LEU A 135 -19.85 7.33 4.28
C LEU A 135 -19.07 7.53 2.98
N LEU A 136 -19.73 7.38 1.83
CA LEU A 136 -19.06 7.49 0.53
C LEU A 136 -18.54 8.92 0.30
N GLU A 137 -19.34 9.93 0.63
CA GLU A 137 -19.01 11.35 0.52
C GLU A 137 -17.80 11.70 1.41
N ARG A 138 -17.77 11.21 2.65
CA ARG A 138 -16.61 11.40 3.53
C ARG A 138 -15.35 10.73 2.98
N CYS A 139 -15.46 9.52 2.45
CA CYS A 139 -14.33 8.83 1.84
C CYS A 139 -13.82 9.55 0.58
N ARG A 140 -14.72 10.13 -0.22
CA ARG A 140 -14.36 10.95 -1.39
C ARG A 140 -13.70 12.27 -0.99
N ALA A 141 -14.24 12.95 0.01
CA ALA A 141 -13.66 14.18 0.54
C ALA A 141 -12.25 13.93 1.09
N ALA A 142 -12.07 12.88 1.91
CA ALA A 142 -10.78 12.48 2.42
C ALA A 142 -9.81 12.07 1.29
N GLY A 143 -10.30 11.30 0.31
CA GLY A 143 -9.51 10.90 -0.85
C GLY A 143 -9.04 12.08 -1.69
N THR A 144 -9.89 13.11 -1.86
CA THR A 144 -9.55 14.34 -2.56
C THR A 144 -8.48 15.13 -1.79
N ALA A 145 -8.64 15.29 -0.48
CA ALA A 145 -7.69 15.99 0.37
C ALA A 145 -6.30 15.34 0.33
N ILE A 146 -6.21 14.02 0.44
CA ILE A 146 -4.94 13.28 0.35
C ILE A 146 -4.32 13.43 -1.04
N ARG A 147 -5.11 13.27 -2.11
CA ARG A 147 -4.59 13.39 -3.47
C ARG A 147 -4.13 14.79 -3.83
N ALA A 148 -4.70 15.83 -3.21
CA ALA A 148 -4.22 17.20 -3.38
C ALA A 148 -2.81 17.40 -2.80
N GLN A 149 -2.44 16.63 -1.76
CA GLN A 149 -1.13 16.69 -1.11
C GLN A 149 -0.06 15.85 -1.84
N VAL A 150 -0.47 14.97 -2.76
CA VAL A 150 0.39 13.95 -3.37
C VAL A 150 0.65 14.26 -4.85
N GLY A 151 1.92 14.41 -5.18
CA GLY A 151 2.37 14.60 -6.56
C GLY A 151 2.05 13.38 -7.46
N PRO A 152 1.70 13.58 -8.75
CA PRO A 152 1.31 12.49 -9.64
C PRO A 152 2.49 11.64 -10.16
N ARG A 153 3.73 11.97 -9.75
CA ARG A 153 4.96 11.37 -10.26
C ARG A 153 5.77 10.79 -9.12
N VAL A 154 6.34 9.61 -9.38
CA VAL A 154 7.26 8.94 -8.48
C VAL A 154 8.67 9.07 -9.06
N ASN A 155 9.63 9.52 -8.24
CA ASN A 155 11.04 9.44 -8.60
C ASN A 155 11.47 7.96 -8.56
N THR A 156 11.62 7.35 -9.73
CA THR A 156 11.90 5.92 -9.85
C THR A 156 13.27 5.54 -9.33
N ALA A 157 14.27 6.43 -9.43
CA ALA A 157 15.61 6.17 -8.92
C ALA A 157 15.61 6.10 -7.39
N LEU A 158 15.01 7.11 -6.74
CA LEU A 158 14.88 7.13 -5.29
C LEU A 158 14.03 5.96 -4.77
N ALA A 159 12.90 5.69 -5.44
CA ALA A 159 12.05 4.56 -5.08
C ALA A 159 12.80 3.22 -5.21
N ALA A 160 13.63 3.03 -6.24
CA ALA A 160 14.40 1.80 -6.41
C ALA A 160 15.42 1.60 -5.27
N VAL A 161 16.05 2.67 -4.81
CA VAL A 161 16.96 2.65 -3.64
C VAL A 161 16.17 2.24 -2.38
N ASP A 162 15.06 2.93 -2.08
CA ASP A 162 14.22 2.64 -0.91
C ASP A 162 13.76 1.17 -0.89
N ILE A 163 13.27 0.68 -2.03
CA ILE A 163 12.78 -0.69 -2.19
C ILE A 163 13.89 -1.70 -1.93
N THR A 164 15.10 -1.45 -2.45
CA THR A 164 16.23 -2.37 -2.32
C THR A 164 16.74 -2.39 -0.88
N VAL A 165 16.86 -1.22 -0.24
CA VAL A 165 17.23 -1.10 1.18
C VAL A 165 16.23 -1.87 2.04
N VAL A 166 14.93 -1.65 1.84
CA VAL A 166 13.87 -2.34 2.58
C VAL A 166 13.90 -3.86 2.37
N ALA A 167 14.05 -4.32 1.13
CA ALA A 167 14.08 -5.75 0.84
C ALA A 167 15.31 -6.43 1.47
N PHE A 168 16.43 -5.73 1.52
CA PHE A 168 17.66 -6.20 2.15
C PHE A 168 17.54 -6.22 3.67
N THR A 169 17.06 -5.16 4.31
CA THR A 169 16.97 -5.08 5.78
C THR A 169 16.06 -6.15 6.38
N ILE A 170 14.96 -6.48 5.70
CA ILE A 170 13.99 -7.46 6.22
C ILE A 170 14.44 -8.90 6.00
N ARG A 171 15.08 -9.19 4.86
CA ARG A 171 15.29 -10.59 4.43
C ARG A 171 16.75 -11.00 4.34
N GLY A 172 17.70 -10.06 4.28
CA GLY A 172 19.11 -10.30 3.96
C GLY A 172 19.37 -10.76 2.52
N THR A 173 18.48 -11.59 1.97
CA THR A 173 18.50 -12.07 0.58
C THR A 173 17.12 -11.88 -0.06
N PHE A 174 17.08 -11.54 -1.36
CA PHE A 174 15.82 -11.31 -2.05
C PHE A 174 15.79 -11.85 -3.48
N THR A 175 14.59 -12.20 -3.94
CA THR A 175 14.30 -12.58 -5.32
C THR A 175 13.50 -11.48 -6.00
N ARG A 176 13.34 -11.59 -7.33
CA ARG A 176 12.52 -10.65 -8.11
C ARG A 176 11.11 -10.46 -7.54
N ARG A 177 10.48 -11.52 -7.01
CA ARG A 177 9.14 -11.42 -6.43
C ARG A 177 9.09 -10.53 -5.19
N HIS A 178 10.14 -10.55 -4.36
CA HIS A 178 10.22 -9.68 -3.18
C HIS A 178 10.32 -8.21 -3.62
N ILE A 179 11.21 -7.91 -4.56
CA ILE A 179 11.37 -6.54 -5.10
C ILE A 179 10.06 -6.05 -5.74
N LEU A 180 9.37 -6.88 -6.52
CA LEU A 180 8.08 -6.50 -7.10
C LEU A 180 6.99 -6.26 -6.05
N THR A 181 7.00 -7.02 -4.96
CA THR A 181 6.04 -6.85 -3.86
C THR A 181 6.30 -5.53 -3.13
N GLU A 182 7.56 -5.24 -2.81
CA GLU A 182 7.96 -3.98 -2.18
C GLU A 182 7.74 -2.77 -3.10
N ALA A 183 8.01 -2.91 -4.40
CA ALA A 183 7.70 -1.87 -5.38
C ALA A 183 6.21 -1.56 -5.41
N ARG A 184 5.35 -2.58 -5.44
CA ARG A 184 3.90 -2.39 -5.43
C ARG A 184 3.42 -1.71 -4.15
N ARG A 185 3.96 -2.10 -3.00
CA ARG A 185 3.66 -1.45 -1.73
C ARG A 185 4.09 0.01 -1.74
N ARG A 186 5.32 0.30 -2.12
CA ARG A 186 5.86 1.68 -2.19
C ARG A 186 5.03 2.56 -3.11
N LEU A 187 4.58 2.02 -4.25
CA LEU A 187 3.67 2.73 -5.15
C LEU A 187 2.31 3.01 -4.50
N LEU A 188 1.73 2.06 -3.78
CA LEU A 188 0.44 2.24 -3.11
C LEU A 188 0.53 3.30 -1.99
N GLU A 189 1.63 3.29 -1.23
CA GLU A 189 1.94 4.29 -0.20
C GLU A 189 2.17 5.67 -0.82
N THR A 190 2.96 5.76 -1.89
CA THR A 190 3.32 7.06 -2.47
C THR A 190 2.19 7.69 -3.27
N LEU A 191 1.39 6.89 -3.99
CA LEU A 191 0.34 7.37 -4.87
C LEU A 191 -1.04 7.39 -4.21
N HIS A 192 -1.19 6.80 -3.02
CA HIS A 192 -2.46 6.78 -2.26
C HIS A 192 -3.67 6.31 -3.08
N GLY A 193 -3.47 5.30 -3.93
CA GLY A 193 -4.50 4.72 -4.80
C GLY A 193 -4.75 5.50 -6.10
N ARG A 194 -3.95 6.53 -6.40
CA ARG A 194 -4.01 7.24 -7.67
C ARG A 194 -3.37 6.41 -8.79
N ARG A 195 -4.10 6.26 -9.90
CA ARG A 195 -3.58 5.67 -11.12
C ARG A 195 -2.53 6.60 -11.71
N ARG A 196 -1.40 6.02 -12.09
CA ARG A 196 -0.44 6.71 -12.93
C ARG A 196 -1.11 7.03 -14.27
N PRO A 197 -1.18 8.30 -14.71
CA PRO A 197 -1.68 8.61 -16.03
C PRO A 197 -0.85 7.85 -17.08
N PRO A 198 -1.48 7.29 -18.12
CA PRO A 198 -0.73 6.70 -19.22
C PRO A 198 0.27 7.73 -19.74
N GLY A 199 1.48 7.27 -20.08
CA GLY A 199 2.45 8.15 -20.73
C GLY A 199 1.84 8.73 -22.01
N PRO A 200 2.33 9.88 -22.51
CA PRO A 200 1.82 10.42 -23.77
C PRO A 200 1.92 9.35 -24.87
N PRO A 201 0.94 9.28 -25.79
CA PRO A 201 0.94 8.28 -26.86
C PRO A 201 2.27 8.36 -27.63
N GLY A 202 2.92 7.22 -27.82
CA GLY A 202 4.25 7.14 -28.46
C GLY A 202 5.46 7.27 -27.52
N ALA A 203 5.26 7.55 -26.22
CA ALA A 203 6.33 7.44 -25.24
C ALA A 203 6.68 5.96 -25.03
N ARG A 204 7.62 5.44 -25.82
CA ARG A 204 8.36 4.25 -25.40
C ARG A 204 8.92 4.56 -24.01
N PRO A 205 8.82 3.64 -23.02
CA PRO A 205 9.58 3.82 -21.80
C PRO A 205 11.02 4.07 -22.25
N ARG A 206 11.58 5.24 -21.89
CA ARG A 206 13.00 5.52 -22.18
C ARG A 206 13.74 4.30 -21.66
N ARG A 207 14.30 3.49 -22.57
CA ARG A 207 15.26 2.48 -22.17
C ARG A 207 16.33 3.28 -21.44
N SER A 208 16.45 3.02 -20.15
CA SER A 208 17.64 3.39 -19.40
C SER A 208 18.86 3.11 -20.30
N PRO A 209 19.73 4.10 -20.57
CA PRO A 209 21.02 3.83 -21.23
C PRO A 209 21.80 2.76 -20.46
N ASP A 210 21.54 2.67 -19.16
CA ASP A 210 22.12 1.67 -18.28
C ASP A 210 21.30 0.38 -18.41
N ARG A 211 21.70 -0.43 -19.39
CA ARG A 211 21.51 -1.87 -19.32
C ARG A 211 22.34 -2.35 -18.15
N TRP A 212 21.76 -2.39 -16.96
CA TRP A 212 22.37 -3.07 -15.81
C TRP A 212 22.71 -4.49 -16.28
N PRO A 213 23.99 -4.90 -16.24
CA PRO A 213 24.35 -6.25 -16.63
C PRO A 213 23.57 -7.22 -15.75
N ALA A 214 23.06 -8.28 -16.36
CA ALA A 214 22.41 -9.34 -15.60
C ALA A 214 23.36 -9.76 -14.45
N PRO A 215 22.87 -9.94 -13.22
CA PRO A 215 23.72 -10.43 -12.15
C PRO A 215 24.32 -11.76 -12.62
N ARG A 216 25.66 -11.84 -12.61
CA ARG A 216 26.35 -13.10 -12.94
C ARG A 216 25.78 -14.21 -12.05
N PRO A 217 25.57 -15.42 -12.60
CA PRO A 217 25.10 -16.56 -11.82
C PRO A 217 26.00 -16.76 -10.58
N CYS A 218 25.37 -17.21 -9.50
CA CYS A 218 25.99 -17.29 -8.17
C CYS A 218 27.26 -18.18 -8.12
N SER A 219 27.50 -18.99 -9.17
CA SER A 219 28.63 -19.91 -9.31
C SER A 219 29.98 -19.25 -9.61
N GLU A 220 30.04 -17.96 -10.00
CA GLU A 220 31.30 -17.32 -10.41
C GLU A 220 31.89 -16.33 -9.38
N ARG A 221 31.41 -16.34 -8.13
CA ARG A 221 31.83 -15.35 -7.12
C ARG A 221 32.85 -15.92 -6.12
N THR A 222 34.07 -16.19 -6.60
CA THR A 222 35.26 -16.29 -5.74
C THR A 222 35.94 -14.92 -5.69
N GLY A 223 35.57 -14.08 -4.71
CA GLY A 223 36.21 -12.78 -4.54
C GLY A 223 35.65 -11.96 -3.37
N THR A 224 36.55 -11.55 -2.48
CA THR A 224 36.39 -10.83 -1.19
C THR A 224 35.72 -9.43 -1.31
N PRO A 225 35.25 -8.83 -0.20
CA PRO A 225 34.24 -7.75 -0.16
C PRO A 225 34.79 -6.33 -0.44
N ALA A 226 35.66 -6.15 -1.44
CA ALA A 226 36.23 -4.85 -1.80
C ALA A 226 35.38 -4.03 -2.82
N SER A 227 34.29 -4.59 -3.36
CA SER A 227 33.56 -4.00 -4.49
C SER A 227 32.59 -2.86 -4.14
N TRP A 228 32.35 -2.57 -2.86
CA TRP A 228 31.38 -1.55 -2.44
C TRP A 228 31.86 -0.10 -2.66
N ARG A 229 33.16 0.19 -2.49
CA ARG A 229 33.69 1.56 -2.71
C ARG A 229 33.59 1.98 -4.18
N ALA A 230 33.72 1.05 -5.11
CA ALA A 230 33.56 1.33 -6.54
C ALA A 230 32.09 1.57 -6.94
N TRP A 231 31.13 0.92 -6.27
CA TRP A 231 29.70 1.08 -6.57
C TRP A 231 29.14 2.43 -6.06
N ALA A 232 29.54 2.86 -4.86
CA ALA A 232 29.12 4.15 -4.30
C ALA A 232 29.72 5.35 -5.06
N SER A 233 30.91 5.20 -5.63
CA SER A 233 31.64 6.30 -6.31
C SER A 233 31.10 6.63 -7.72
N GLY A 234 30.25 5.79 -8.30
CA GLY A 234 29.69 6.00 -9.65
C GLY A 234 28.37 6.76 -9.71
N ILE A 235 27.74 7.09 -8.57
CA ILE A 235 26.45 7.80 -8.51
C ILE A 235 26.70 9.31 -8.48
N THR A 236 27.13 9.89 -9.59
CA THR A 236 27.12 11.36 -9.75
C THR A 236 25.75 11.78 -10.25
N ILE A 237 24.90 12.26 -9.33
CA ILE A 237 23.63 12.90 -9.67
C ILE A 237 23.96 14.27 -10.30
N ARG A 238 23.87 14.36 -11.63
CA ARG A 238 23.97 15.65 -12.33
C ARG A 238 22.66 16.42 -12.08
N SER A 239 22.69 17.41 -11.19
CA SER A 239 21.55 18.32 -10.99
C SER A 239 21.43 19.26 -12.19
N GLU A 240 20.41 19.11 -13.02
CA GLU A 240 20.03 20.15 -13.97
C GLU A 240 19.32 21.27 -13.21
N ALA A 241 20.09 22.29 -12.82
CA ALA A 241 19.54 23.55 -12.34
C ALA A 241 18.92 24.29 -13.54
N SER A 242 17.60 24.45 -13.50
CA SER A 242 16.84 25.31 -14.42
C SER A 242 17.19 26.78 -14.15
N GLY A 243 18.18 27.31 -14.87
CA GLY A 243 18.50 28.73 -14.89
C GLY A 243 17.62 29.48 -15.90
N SER A 244 16.66 30.26 -15.41
CA SER A 244 15.94 31.24 -16.22
C SER A 244 16.89 32.36 -16.65
N ARG A 245 17.00 32.60 -17.96
CA ARG A 245 17.61 33.83 -18.49
C ARG A 245 16.56 34.94 -18.42
N ALA A 246 16.59 35.72 -17.34
CA ALA A 246 16.01 37.06 -17.34
C ALA A 246 17.11 38.05 -17.75
N GLY A 247 16.96 38.66 -18.93
CA GLY A 247 17.85 39.74 -19.38
C GLY A 247 17.54 41.05 -18.65
N PRO A 248 18.54 41.89 -18.34
CA PRO A 248 18.28 43.17 -17.69
C PRO A 248 17.72 44.20 -18.67
N ARG A 249 16.50 44.68 -18.39
CA ARG A 249 15.96 45.94 -18.91
C ARG A 249 16.74 47.09 -18.26
N ARG A 250 17.45 47.90 -19.05
CA ARG A 250 17.92 49.23 -18.62
C ARG A 250 16.81 50.24 -18.82
N SER A 251 16.31 50.77 -17.71
CA SER A 251 15.43 51.93 -17.63
C SER A 251 16.19 53.22 -17.95
N GLY A 252 15.55 54.11 -18.72
CA GLY A 252 16.06 55.43 -19.06
C GLY A 252 16.19 56.35 -17.85
N ARG A 253 17.20 57.22 -17.90
CA ARG A 253 17.26 58.46 -17.13
C ARG A 253 16.66 59.57 -17.98
N GLY A 254 15.60 60.19 -17.48
CA GLY A 254 15.17 61.54 -17.84
C GLY A 254 15.42 62.48 -16.65
N SER A 255 15.37 63.79 -16.92
CA SER A 255 15.82 64.94 -16.11
C SER A 255 17.32 65.21 -16.27
N THR A 256 17.81 66.40 -16.64
CA THR A 256 17.27 67.78 -16.63
C THR A 256 18.25 68.65 -17.42
N GLY A 257 17.77 69.63 -18.18
CA GLY A 257 18.58 70.60 -18.95
C GLY A 257 17.89 71.02 -20.22
#